data_AF-A0A9D7S1P0-F1
#
_entry.id   AF-A0A9D7S1P0-F1
#
_cell.length_a   1.000
_cell.length_b   1.000
_cell.length_c   1.000
_cell.angle_alpha   90.00
_cell.angle_beta   90.00
_cell.angle_gamma   90.00
#
_symmetry.space_group_name_H-M   'P 1'
#
loop_
_entity.id
_entity.type
_entity.pdbx_description
1 polymer ?
#
loop_
_entity_poly.entity_id
_entity_poly.type
_entity_poly.pdbx_seq_one_letter_code
_entity_poly.pdbx_strand_id
1 'polypeptide(L)'
;MNARFCQLAVVVALAGATVADAATFCVGSAAELQSALQSAANNADNADLIKLRPGTYLAPAGGFGRNQVFVGSDSITLEGGWINLFNNCDFASPNSTSTIIDGQNTQPGLIINRGVGTGSTTVRRLTIKRGFQGGNTIETNRGGGIAVFTVVGSDGSTTLENLVLSDNNASFLAGGAYVGGKPVIVRNNLFVGNGASSDAALSTISNGSVVYVNSNTFTQNVNPSPNGYALGFNGDSAVYLSNNILWNNSSRDVFASNRTLIANIVQTLGGTLSANSNGNTNVDPRFTSASDFRLQPNSPAINEGANTPFGGLADRDLLGAVRIIGPAVDRGAYESERGFANGFE
;
A
#
# COMPACT_ATOMS: atom_id res chain seq x y z
N MET A 1 50.71 -36.85 -52.10
CA MET A 1 50.19 -36.79 -50.72
C MET A 1 49.50 -35.45 -50.55
N ASN A 2 48.21 -35.36 -50.85
CA ASN A 2 47.46 -34.11 -50.74
C ASN A 2 46.43 -34.26 -49.63
N ALA A 3 46.67 -33.56 -48.52
CA ALA A 3 45.84 -33.56 -47.33
C ALA A 3 44.51 -32.85 -47.59
N ARG A 4 43.40 -33.51 -47.24
CA ARG A 4 42.07 -32.91 -47.21
C ARG A 4 41.90 -32.15 -45.88
N PHE A 5 41.81 -30.83 -45.95
CA PHE A 5 41.35 -30.00 -44.84
C PHE A 5 39.83 -30.15 -44.70
N CYS A 6 39.37 -30.66 -43.56
CA CYS A 6 37.97 -30.67 -43.17
C CYS A 6 37.77 -29.49 -42.20
N GLN A 7 37.16 -28.40 -42.67
CA GLN A 7 36.81 -27.27 -41.82
C GLN A 7 35.48 -27.55 -41.11
N LEU A 8 35.56 -27.69 -39.80
CA LEU A 8 34.42 -27.83 -38.90
C LEU A 8 33.86 -26.41 -38.63
N ALA A 9 32.71 -26.09 -39.21
CA ALA A 9 32.01 -24.84 -38.92
C ALA A 9 31.27 -24.96 -37.58
N VAL A 10 31.78 -24.30 -36.54
CA VAL A 10 31.09 -24.16 -35.26
C VAL A 10 30.07 -23.03 -35.40
N VAL A 11 28.79 -23.39 -35.48
CA VAL A 11 27.68 -22.44 -35.39
C VAL A 11 27.48 -22.12 -33.91
N VAL A 12 27.96 -20.96 -33.48
CA VAL A 12 27.62 -20.39 -32.17
C VAL A 12 26.19 -19.84 -32.28
N ALA A 13 25.22 -20.58 -31.77
CA ALA A 13 23.88 -20.07 -31.58
C ALA A 13 23.91 -19.04 -30.43
N LEU A 14 23.93 -17.75 -30.78
CA LEU A 14 23.58 -16.70 -29.82
C LEU A 14 22.09 -16.87 -29.48
N ALA A 15 21.81 -17.52 -28.35
CA ALA A 15 20.52 -17.40 -27.70
C ALA A 15 20.40 -15.97 -27.16
N GLY A 16 19.90 -15.06 -27.99
CA GLY A 16 19.41 -13.78 -27.51
C GLY A 16 18.24 -14.06 -26.57
N ALA A 17 18.43 -13.85 -25.27
CA ALA A 17 17.32 -13.81 -24.34
C ALA A 17 16.42 -12.65 -24.79
N THR A 18 15.29 -13.00 -25.41
CA THR A 18 14.23 -12.04 -25.68
C THR A 18 13.78 -11.52 -24.32
N VAL A 19 14.00 -10.22 -24.09
CA VAL A 19 13.45 -9.53 -22.92
C VAL A 19 11.93 -9.67 -23.05
N ALA A 20 11.31 -10.43 -22.15
CA ALA A 20 9.86 -10.59 -22.16
C ALA A 20 9.24 -9.24 -21.72
N ASP A 21 8.33 -8.75 -22.56
CA ASP A 21 7.73 -7.41 -22.44
C ASP A 21 6.64 -7.39 -21.37
N ALA A 22 6.27 -6.23 -20.85
CA ALA A 22 5.31 -6.09 -19.76
C ALA A 22 3.90 -6.60 -20.14
N ALA A 23 3.41 -7.70 -19.54
CA ALA A 23 2.02 -8.11 -19.78
C ALA A 23 1.02 -7.18 -19.06
N THR A 24 -0.05 -6.85 -19.77
CA THR A 24 -1.15 -6.05 -19.23
C THR A 24 -2.43 -6.86 -19.25
N PHE A 25 -3.10 -6.94 -18.10
CA PHE A 25 -4.37 -7.65 -17.92
C PHE A 25 -5.48 -6.65 -17.60
N CYS A 26 -6.61 -6.73 -18.30
CA CYS A 26 -7.83 -6.00 -17.96
C CYS A 26 -8.86 -6.97 -17.36
N VAL A 27 -9.17 -6.83 -16.07
CA VAL A 27 -10.03 -7.77 -15.34
C VAL A 27 -11.29 -7.07 -14.80
N GLY A 28 -12.43 -7.74 -14.83
CA GLY A 28 -13.72 -7.25 -14.30
C GLY A 28 -14.46 -8.23 -13.39
N SER A 29 -13.83 -9.34 -13.04
CA SER A 29 -14.40 -10.34 -12.13
C SER A 29 -13.32 -10.93 -11.23
N ALA A 30 -13.76 -11.53 -10.12
CA ALA A 30 -12.88 -12.26 -9.21
C ALA A 30 -12.11 -13.39 -9.91
N ALA A 31 -12.77 -14.15 -10.79
CA ALA A 31 -12.13 -15.22 -11.54
C ALA A 31 -11.04 -14.70 -12.49
N GLU A 32 -11.30 -13.61 -13.20
CA GLU A 32 -10.30 -12.97 -14.07
C GLU A 32 -9.11 -12.43 -13.28
N LEU A 33 -9.35 -11.80 -12.11
CA LEU A 33 -8.28 -11.30 -11.24
C LEU A 33 -7.38 -12.45 -10.75
N GLN A 34 -7.97 -13.55 -10.29
CA GLN A 34 -7.20 -14.71 -9.83
C GLN A 34 -6.39 -15.34 -10.97
N SER A 35 -6.96 -15.43 -12.17
CA SER A 35 -6.24 -15.91 -13.36
C SER A 35 -5.11 -14.97 -13.76
N ALA A 36 -5.32 -13.65 -13.75
CA ALA A 36 -4.29 -12.67 -14.08
C ALA A 36 -3.11 -12.72 -13.10
N LEU A 37 -3.38 -12.86 -11.79
CA LEU A 37 -2.33 -13.06 -10.78
C LEU A 37 -1.53 -14.35 -11.03
N GLN A 38 -2.19 -15.43 -11.44
CA GLN A 38 -1.53 -16.69 -11.77
C GLN A 38 -0.66 -16.57 -13.03
N SER A 39 -1.15 -15.86 -14.05
CA SER A 39 -0.39 -15.60 -15.28
C SER A 39 0.83 -14.74 -15.00
N ALA A 40 0.67 -13.64 -14.27
CA ALA A 40 1.74 -12.73 -13.88
C ALA A 40 2.85 -13.42 -13.07
N ALA A 41 2.50 -14.39 -12.22
CA ALA A 41 3.52 -15.14 -11.46
C ALA A 41 4.31 -16.15 -12.31
N ASN A 42 3.88 -16.45 -13.55
CA ASN A 42 4.41 -17.55 -14.35
C ASN A 42 4.94 -17.14 -15.73
N ASN A 43 4.62 -15.94 -16.23
CA ASN A 43 4.94 -15.50 -17.59
C ASN A 43 6.41 -15.10 -17.78
N ALA A 44 7.17 -14.96 -16.68
CA ALA A 44 8.57 -14.50 -16.69
C ALA A 44 8.74 -13.10 -17.31
N ASP A 45 7.69 -12.27 -17.23
CA ASP A 45 7.74 -10.87 -17.64
C ASP A 45 8.34 -10.02 -16.53
N ASN A 46 9.10 -8.99 -16.90
CA ASN A 46 9.79 -8.17 -15.91
C ASN A 46 8.86 -7.19 -15.17
N ALA A 47 7.69 -6.89 -15.73
CA ALA A 47 6.74 -5.93 -15.14
C ALA A 47 5.30 -6.16 -15.61
N ASP A 48 4.49 -6.82 -14.79
CA ASP A 48 3.08 -7.02 -15.07
C ASP A 48 2.19 -5.90 -14.53
N LEU A 49 1.17 -5.53 -15.31
CA LEU A 49 0.14 -4.58 -14.93
C LEU A 49 -1.23 -5.25 -14.95
N ILE A 50 -1.87 -5.39 -13.79
CA ILE A 50 -3.26 -5.84 -13.67
C ILE A 50 -4.16 -4.63 -13.42
N LYS A 51 -4.98 -4.31 -14.42
CA LYS A 51 -5.97 -3.24 -14.41
C LYS A 51 -7.34 -3.81 -14.00
N LEU A 52 -7.84 -3.38 -12.86
CA LEU A 52 -9.14 -3.78 -12.34
C LEU A 52 -10.20 -2.74 -12.72
N ARG A 53 -11.29 -3.22 -13.33
CA ARG A 53 -12.48 -2.42 -13.62
C ARG A 53 -13.24 -2.06 -12.32
N PRO A 54 -14.08 -1.02 -12.33
CA PRO A 54 -15.02 -0.78 -11.25
C PRO A 54 -15.91 -2.00 -10.98
N GLY A 55 -16.13 -2.30 -9.71
CA GLY A 55 -16.86 -3.49 -9.29
C GLY A 55 -16.37 -4.04 -7.95
N THR A 56 -17.10 -5.04 -7.44
CA THR A 56 -16.72 -5.76 -6.23
C THR A 56 -16.20 -7.15 -6.59
N TYR A 57 -14.98 -7.44 -6.14
CA TYR A 57 -14.26 -8.68 -6.32
C TYR A 57 -14.29 -9.43 -5.00
N LEU A 58 -15.17 -10.43 -4.89
CA LEU A 58 -15.23 -11.27 -3.70
C LEU A 58 -13.98 -12.14 -3.63
N ALA A 59 -13.25 -12.05 -2.54
CA ALA A 59 -12.03 -12.81 -2.33
C ALA A 59 -12.35 -14.32 -2.30
N PRO A 60 -11.59 -15.16 -3.03
CA PRO A 60 -11.76 -16.61 -3.01
C PRO A 60 -11.33 -17.20 -1.66
N ALA A 61 -11.52 -18.51 -1.47
CA ALA A 61 -10.99 -19.20 -0.31
C ALA A 61 -9.47 -19.00 -0.21
N GLY A 62 -9.01 -18.45 0.92
CA GLY A 62 -7.62 -18.06 1.14
C GLY A 62 -7.23 -16.67 0.63
N GLY A 63 -8.10 -15.94 -0.08
CA GLY A 63 -7.80 -14.62 -0.64
C GLY A 63 -7.06 -14.67 -1.98
N PHE A 64 -7.03 -13.52 -2.67
CA PHE A 64 -6.34 -13.41 -3.96
C PHE A 64 -4.83 -13.56 -3.79
N GLY A 65 -4.16 -14.25 -4.72
CA GLY A 65 -2.69 -14.27 -4.81
C GLY A 65 -1.97 -15.20 -3.81
N ARG A 66 -2.70 -15.89 -2.92
CA ARG A 66 -2.10 -16.72 -1.85
C ARG A 66 -1.08 -17.73 -2.34
N ASN A 67 -1.34 -18.38 -3.47
CA ASN A 67 -0.52 -19.47 -3.99
C ASN A 67 0.50 -19.01 -5.03
N GLN A 68 0.53 -17.71 -5.35
CA GLN A 68 1.41 -17.12 -6.34
C GLN A 68 2.66 -16.57 -5.65
N VAL A 69 3.82 -16.84 -6.24
CA VAL A 69 5.12 -16.35 -5.76
C VAL A 69 5.83 -15.67 -6.92
N PHE A 70 6.19 -14.40 -6.73
CA PHE A 70 6.93 -13.60 -7.70
C PHE A 70 8.41 -13.61 -7.34
N VAL A 71 9.29 -13.93 -8.30
CA VAL A 71 10.73 -14.12 -8.07
C VAL A 71 11.54 -13.26 -9.01
N GLY A 72 12.87 -13.20 -8.83
CA GLY A 72 13.75 -12.51 -9.77
C GLY A 72 13.41 -11.03 -9.96
N SER A 73 13.40 -10.56 -11.20
CA SER A 73 13.10 -9.17 -11.56
C SER A 73 11.59 -8.88 -11.72
N ASP A 74 10.74 -9.90 -11.61
CA ASP A 74 9.31 -9.83 -11.92
C ASP A 74 8.62 -8.81 -11.02
N SER A 75 8.24 -7.67 -11.59
CA SER A 75 7.48 -6.64 -10.90
C SER A 75 6.00 -6.80 -11.16
N ILE A 76 5.16 -6.50 -10.16
CA ILE A 76 3.70 -6.55 -10.33
C ILE A 76 3.06 -5.26 -9.85
N THR A 77 2.16 -4.74 -10.67
CA THR A 77 1.34 -3.57 -10.35
C THR A 77 -0.15 -3.92 -10.46
N LEU A 78 -0.89 -3.76 -9.37
CA LEU A 78 -2.35 -3.88 -9.33
C LEU A 78 -2.99 -2.50 -9.17
N GLU A 79 -3.93 -2.18 -10.06
CA GLU A 79 -4.55 -0.87 -10.13
C GLU A 79 -6.06 -0.94 -10.31
N GLY A 80 -6.81 -0.25 -9.45
CA GLY A 80 -8.26 -0.10 -9.62
C GLY A 80 -8.68 1.05 -10.52
N GLY A 81 -10.00 1.24 -10.67
CA GLY A 81 -10.59 2.40 -11.33
C GLY A 81 -10.48 2.43 -12.85
N TRP A 82 -10.21 1.30 -13.51
CA TRP A 82 -10.05 1.29 -14.96
C TRP A 82 -11.39 1.14 -15.71
N ILE A 83 -11.77 2.16 -16.47
CA ILE A 83 -13.00 2.17 -17.27
C ILE A 83 -12.76 1.45 -18.58
N ASN A 84 -13.73 0.61 -18.96
CA ASN A 84 -13.68 -0.16 -20.19
C ASN A 84 -14.62 0.43 -21.24
N LEU A 85 -14.08 0.94 -22.34
CA LEU A 85 -14.84 1.38 -23.51
C LEU A 85 -14.71 0.40 -24.68
N PHE A 86 -13.52 -0.17 -24.88
CA PHE A 86 -13.19 -1.02 -26.03
C PHE A 86 -12.58 -2.38 -25.66
N ASN A 87 -12.85 -2.88 -24.45
CA ASN A 87 -12.34 -4.16 -23.92
C ASN A 87 -10.84 -4.18 -23.57
N ASN A 88 -10.25 -3.04 -23.22
CA ASN A 88 -8.85 -2.97 -22.81
C ASN A 88 -8.53 -2.07 -21.61
N CYS A 89 -9.53 -1.75 -20.76
CA CYS A 89 -9.31 -0.90 -19.59
C CYS A 89 -8.63 0.42 -20.02
N ASP A 90 -9.35 1.19 -20.84
CA ASP A 90 -8.82 2.25 -21.69
C ASP A 90 -8.48 3.51 -20.89
N PHE A 91 -9.21 3.79 -19.81
CA PHE A 91 -9.07 5.02 -19.02
C PHE A 91 -8.94 4.75 -17.53
N ALA A 92 -7.94 5.35 -16.89
CA ALA A 92 -7.77 5.30 -15.45
C ALA A 92 -8.61 6.41 -14.78
N SER A 93 -9.53 6.01 -13.90
CA SER A 93 -10.16 6.91 -12.93
C SER A 93 -9.27 7.02 -11.69
N PRO A 94 -9.04 8.23 -11.16
CA PRO A 94 -8.23 8.40 -9.96
C PRO A 94 -8.96 8.02 -8.66
N ASN A 95 -10.26 7.70 -8.72
CA ASN A 95 -11.08 7.39 -7.56
C ASN A 95 -10.80 5.96 -7.02
N SER A 96 -10.37 5.88 -5.76
CA SER A 96 -10.05 4.62 -5.09
C SER A 96 -11.25 3.82 -4.57
N THR A 97 -12.48 4.35 -4.65
CA THR A 97 -13.68 3.71 -4.08
C THR A 97 -14.47 2.90 -5.10
N SER A 98 -14.14 2.96 -6.39
CA SER A 98 -14.93 2.30 -7.45
C SER A 98 -14.59 0.82 -7.65
N THR A 99 -13.37 0.42 -7.30
CA THR A 99 -12.90 -0.97 -7.37
C THR A 99 -12.70 -1.49 -5.96
N ILE A 100 -13.39 -2.57 -5.61
CA ILE A 100 -13.43 -3.08 -4.25
C ILE A 100 -13.01 -4.56 -4.24
N ILE A 101 -11.98 -4.90 -3.49
CA ILE A 101 -11.70 -6.27 -3.06
C ILE A 101 -12.38 -6.48 -1.71
N ASP A 102 -13.20 -7.52 -1.60
CA ASP A 102 -14.01 -7.77 -0.42
C ASP A 102 -13.74 -9.16 0.16
N GLY A 103 -13.18 -9.18 1.37
CA GLY A 103 -12.87 -10.42 2.09
C GLY A 103 -14.07 -11.07 2.78
N GLN A 104 -15.24 -10.42 2.78
CA GLN A 104 -16.49 -10.96 3.34
C GLN A 104 -16.38 -11.40 4.82
N ASN A 105 -15.47 -10.79 5.58
CA ASN A 105 -15.11 -11.12 6.97
C ASN A 105 -14.63 -12.56 7.17
N THR A 106 -14.25 -13.27 6.10
CA THR A 106 -13.90 -14.69 6.16
C THR A 106 -12.63 -15.04 5.38
N GLN A 107 -12.28 -14.22 4.40
CA GLN A 107 -11.11 -14.40 3.55
C GLN A 107 -10.23 -13.15 3.63
N PRO A 108 -8.90 -13.28 3.54
CA PRO A 108 -8.06 -12.11 3.37
C PRO A 108 -8.31 -11.51 1.98
N GLY A 109 -8.06 -10.21 1.84
CA GLY A 109 -8.28 -9.51 0.58
C GLY A 109 -7.26 -9.91 -0.48
N LEU A 110 -6.02 -9.49 -0.32
CA LEU A 110 -4.93 -9.68 -1.28
C LEU A 110 -3.64 -10.14 -0.59
N ILE A 111 -3.01 -11.17 -1.15
CA ILE A 111 -1.73 -11.70 -0.70
C ILE A 111 -0.75 -11.70 -1.87
N ILE A 112 0.43 -11.12 -1.67
CA ILE A 112 1.54 -11.16 -2.62
C ILE A 112 2.73 -11.80 -1.91
N ASN A 113 3.25 -12.89 -2.46
CA ASN A 113 4.47 -13.53 -1.95
C ASN A 113 5.64 -13.18 -2.85
N ARG A 114 6.68 -12.58 -2.29
CA ARG A 114 7.94 -12.26 -2.97
C ARG A 114 9.00 -13.27 -2.57
N GLY A 115 9.52 -13.98 -3.56
CA GLY A 115 10.73 -14.79 -3.42
C GLY A 115 12.00 -13.95 -3.52
N VAL A 116 13.14 -14.63 -3.69
CA VAL A 116 14.44 -13.98 -3.88
C VAL A 116 14.43 -13.20 -5.21
N GLY A 117 14.87 -11.94 -5.18
CA GLY A 117 14.93 -11.09 -6.36
C GLY A 117 14.73 -9.61 -6.08
N THR A 118 14.72 -8.82 -7.15
CA THR A 118 14.67 -7.34 -7.15
C THR A 118 13.34 -6.77 -7.66
N GLY A 119 12.43 -7.61 -8.16
CA GLY A 119 11.15 -7.15 -8.67
C GLY A 119 10.29 -6.46 -7.60
N SER A 120 9.52 -5.47 -8.02
CA SER A 120 8.76 -4.58 -7.14
C SER A 120 7.28 -4.96 -7.06
N THR A 121 6.58 -4.47 -6.03
CA THR A 121 5.12 -4.61 -5.89
C THR A 121 4.49 -3.23 -5.73
N THR A 122 3.49 -2.92 -6.55
CA THR A 122 2.67 -1.72 -6.40
C THR A 122 1.20 -2.10 -6.35
N VAL A 123 0.46 -1.59 -5.35
CA VAL A 123 -0.99 -1.73 -5.29
C VAL A 123 -1.59 -0.35 -5.07
N ARG A 124 -2.49 0.08 -5.97
CA ARG A 124 -3.05 1.43 -5.90
C ARG A 124 -4.46 1.60 -6.45
N ARG A 125 -5.11 2.70 -6.03
CA ARG A 125 -6.41 3.17 -6.54
C ARG A 125 -7.56 2.18 -6.38
N LEU A 126 -7.64 1.50 -5.24
CA LEU A 126 -8.72 0.56 -4.94
C LEU A 126 -9.03 0.50 -3.44
N THR A 127 -10.18 -0.06 -3.12
CA THR A 127 -10.62 -0.34 -1.76
C THR A 127 -10.42 -1.81 -1.46
N ILE A 128 -9.84 -2.14 -0.30
CA ILE A 128 -9.85 -3.49 0.25
C ILE A 128 -10.56 -3.44 1.59
N LYS A 129 -11.64 -4.22 1.70
CA LYS A 129 -12.47 -4.20 2.91
C LYS A 129 -12.88 -5.58 3.40
N ARG A 130 -13.21 -5.65 4.69
CA ARG A 130 -13.70 -6.87 5.33
C ARG A 130 -12.79 -8.08 5.11
N GLY A 131 -11.50 -7.82 4.88
CA GLY A 131 -10.45 -8.82 4.79
C GLY A 131 -10.26 -9.48 6.15
N PHE A 132 -10.27 -10.81 6.22
CA PHE A 132 -10.08 -11.54 7.46
C PHE A 132 -8.99 -12.59 7.33
N GLN A 133 -7.98 -12.50 8.18
CA GLN A 133 -7.02 -13.58 8.36
C GLN A 133 -7.03 -14.05 9.81
N GLY A 134 -7.63 -15.21 10.05
CA GLY A 134 -7.75 -15.81 11.39
C GLY A 134 -7.81 -17.33 11.34
N GLY A 135 -7.73 -17.95 12.51
CA GLY A 135 -7.67 -19.40 12.70
C GLY A 135 -6.81 -19.80 13.90
N ASN A 136 -6.56 -21.10 14.08
CA ASN A 136 -5.86 -21.64 15.26
C ASN A 136 -4.35 -21.35 15.34
N THR A 137 -3.76 -20.66 14.35
CA THR A 137 -2.32 -20.33 14.33
C THR A 137 -2.13 -18.84 14.63
N ILE A 138 -2.02 -18.52 15.91
CA ILE A 138 -1.94 -17.14 16.45
C ILE A 138 -0.71 -16.37 15.94
N GLU A 139 0.28 -16.99 15.29
CA GLU A 139 1.55 -16.32 14.94
C GLU A 139 1.76 -16.03 13.44
N THR A 140 0.92 -16.52 12.54
CA THR A 140 1.11 -16.40 11.08
C THR A 140 0.08 -15.55 10.36
N ASN A 141 -0.99 -15.13 11.04
CA ASN A 141 -2.11 -14.42 10.44
C ASN A 141 -1.86 -12.92 10.38
N ARG A 142 -1.42 -12.40 9.22
CA ARG A 142 -0.96 -11.01 9.08
C ARG A 142 -1.48 -10.36 7.82
N GLY A 143 -2.06 -9.17 7.90
CA GLY A 143 -2.55 -8.47 6.72
C GLY A 143 -3.92 -8.97 6.25
N GLY A 144 -4.96 -8.78 7.07
CA GLY A 144 -6.33 -9.18 6.73
C GLY A 144 -6.82 -8.56 5.41
N GLY A 145 -6.54 -7.27 5.20
CA GLY A 145 -6.79 -6.57 3.94
C GLY A 145 -5.76 -6.96 2.90
N ILE A 146 -4.50 -6.55 3.13
CA ILE A 146 -3.37 -6.86 2.25
C ILE A 146 -2.17 -7.41 3.01
N ALA A 147 -1.54 -8.44 2.46
CA ALA A 147 -0.28 -8.97 2.94
C ALA A 147 0.75 -9.09 1.81
N VAL A 148 1.87 -8.39 1.93
CA VAL A 148 3.04 -8.58 1.06
C VAL A 148 4.12 -9.27 1.87
N PHE A 149 4.30 -10.56 1.63
CA PHE A 149 5.32 -11.37 2.28
C PHE A 149 6.62 -11.34 1.48
N THR A 150 7.74 -11.20 2.17
CA THR A 150 9.08 -11.26 1.60
C THR A 150 9.90 -12.34 2.30
N VAL A 151 10.92 -12.84 1.60
CA VAL A 151 11.92 -13.77 2.15
C VAL A 151 13.29 -13.09 2.19
N VAL A 152 14.26 -13.74 2.84
CA VAL A 152 15.66 -13.28 2.79
C VAL A 152 16.12 -13.28 1.33
N GLY A 153 16.64 -12.15 0.85
CA GLY A 153 17.01 -11.95 -0.55
C GLY A 153 15.92 -11.33 -1.42
N SER A 154 14.75 -10.98 -0.88
CA SER A 154 13.79 -10.08 -1.53
C SER A 154 14.24 -8.62 -1.35
N ASP A 155 14.81 -8.04 -2.40
CA ASP A 155 15.38 -6.69 -2.40
C ASP A 155 14.57 -5.69 -3.24
N GLY A 156 13.40 -6.10 -3.73
CA GLY A 156 12.49 -5.22 -4.44
C GLY A 156 11.64 -4.33 -3.53
N SER A 157 11.25 -3.17 -4.06
CA SER A 157 10.41 -2.21 -3.35
C SER A 157 8.96 -2.67 -3.23
N THR A 158 8.24 -2.15 -2.24
CA THR A 158 6.78 -2.31 -2.15
C THR A 158 6.11 -0.97 -1.90
N THR A 159 5.14 -0.62 -2.76
CA THR A 159 4.39 0.62 -2.72
C THR A 159 2.90 0.34 -2.54
N LEU A 160 2.31 0.85 -1.46
CA LEU A 160 0.87 0.95 -1.26
C LEU A 160 0.45 2.41 -1.38
N GLU A 161 -0.36 2.72 -2.38
CA GLU A 161 -0.69 4.11 -2.72
C GLU A 161 -2.18 4.30 -3.01
N ASN A 162 -2.80 5.36 -2.48
CA ASN A 162 -4.20 5.69 -2.80
C ASN A 162 -5.16 4.51 -2.54
N LEU A 163 -4.99 3.81 -1.43
CA LEU A 163 -5.87 2.72 -1.01
C LEU A 163 -6.85 3.15 0.07
N VAL A 164 -8.02 2.52 0.07
CA VAL A 164 -8.91 2.50 1.24
C VAL A 164 -8.85 1.10 1.84
N LEU A 165 -8.30 0.99 3.04
CA LEU A 165 -8.21 -0.24 3.82
C LEU A 165 -9.19 -0.12 4.98
N SER A 166 -10.36 -0.75 4.84
CA SER A 166 -11.47 -0.58 5.77
C SER A 166 -11.97 -1.88 6.39
N ASP A 167 -12.20 -1.88 7.70
CA ASP A 167 -12.82 -3.00 8.42
C ASP A 167 -12.11 -4.35 8.21
N ASN A 168 -10.80 -4.32 7.98
CA ASN A 168 -10.02 -5.54 7.82
C ASN A 168 -9.50 -6.03 9.16
N ASN A 169 -9.47 -7.33 9.37
CA ASN A 169 -9.10 -7.94 10.63
C ASN A 169 -8.07 -9.06 10.46
N ALA A 170 -7.06 -9.09 11.33
CA ALA A 170 -6.11 -10.18 11.43
C ALA A 170 -6.02 -10.64 12.88
N SER A 171 -6.01 -11.95 13.13
CA SER A 171 -5.94 -12.47 14.50
C SER A 171 -4.60 -12.15 15.19
N PHE A 172 -3.55 -11.80 14.43
CA PHE A 172 -2.22 -11.48 14.97
C PHE A 172 -1.77 -10.05 14.65
N LEU A 173 -1.30 -9.80 13.43
CA LEU A 173 -0.64 -8.55 13.05
C LEU A 173 -1.40 -7.85 11.92
N ALA A 174 -1.59 -6.54 12.03
CA ALA A 174 -2.06 -5.67 10.96
C ALA A 174 -3.31 -6.16 10.22
N GLY A 175 -4.47 -5.82 10.77
CA GLY A 175 -5.75 -6.05 10.10
C GLY A 175 -5.76 -5.40 8.72
N GLY A 176 -5.27 -4.16 8.61
CA GLY A 176 -5.20 -3.43 7.35
C GLY A 176 -4.13 -3.98 6.39
N ALA A 177 -2.86 -3.77 6.71
CA ALA A 177 -1.74 -4.14 5.83
C ALA A 177 -0.51 -4.68 6.57
N TYR A 178 -0.05 -5.86 6.17
CA TYR A 178 1.30 -6.35 6.49
C TYR A 178 2.19 -6.20 5.25
N VAL A 179 3.31 -5.48 5.36
CA VAL A 179 4.09 -5.07 4.18
C VAL A 179 5.58 -5.31 4.36
N GLY A 180 6.13 -6.26 3.60
CA GLY A 180 7.56 -6.45 3.42
C GLY A 180 8.08 -5.77 2.14
N GLY A 181 9.30 -5.25 2.14
CA GLY A 181 9.94 -4.72 0.92
C GLY A 181 11.21 -3.90 1.18
N LYS A 182 11.95 -3.53 0.13
CA LYS A 182 13.17 -2.70 0.22
C LYS A 182 13.24 -1.66 -0.91
N PRO A 183 12.88 -0.39 -0.69
CA PRO A 183 12.19 0.14 0.50
C PRO A 183 10.70 -0.24 0.54
N VAL A 184 10.04 0.08 1.66
CA VAL A 184 8.58 0.10 1.77
C VAL A 184 8.07 1.54 1.68
N ILE A 185 7.07 1.79 0.83
CA ILE A 185 6.41 3.08 0.66
C ILE A 185 4.91 2.88 0.89
N VAL A 186 4.37 3.51 1.93
CA VAL A 186 2.93 3.52 2.22
C VAL A 186 2.49 4.97 2.20
N ARG A 187 1.80 5.39 1.14
CA ARG A 187 1.44 6.81 1.00
C ARG A 187 0.02 7.06 0.51
N ASN A 188 -0.57 8.14 1.01
CA ASN A 188 -1.88 8.61 0.60
C ASN A 188 -2.99 7.54 0.72
N ASN A 189 -2.95 6.74 1.78
CA ASN A 189 -3.96 5.73 2.06
C ASN A 189 -4.87 6.13 3.23
N LEU A 190 -6.09 5.62 3.23
CA LEU A 190 -7.00 5.63 4.37
C LEU A 190 -7.03 4.24 5.02
N PHE A 191 -6.62 4.15 6.27
CA PHE A 191 -6.76 2.97 7.12
C PHE A 191 -7.83 3.25 8.18
N VAL A 192 -9.01 2.64 8.03
CA VAL A 192 -10.15 2.86 8.91
C VAL A 192 -10.71 1.56 9.47
N GLY A 193 -11.01 1.50 10.76
CA GLY A 193 -11.75 0.36 11.33
C GLY A 193 -10.99 -0.97 11.30
N ASN A 194 -9.69 -0.98 11.01
CA ASN A 194 -8.94 -2.23 10.93
C ASN A 194 -8.58 -2.74 12.32
N GLY A 195 -8.55 -4.05 12.52
CA GLY A 195 -8.31 -4.66 13.82
C GLY A 195 -7.25 -5.76 13.82
N ALA A 196 -6.38 -5.77 14.82
CA ALA A 196 -5.50 -6.92 15.11
C ALA A 196 -5.00 -6.89 16.55
N SER A 197 -4.48 -8.03 17.03
CA SER A 197 -3.89 -8.12 18.38
C SER A 197 -2.59 -7.31 18.53
N SER A 198 -1.89 -7.06 17.42
CA SER A 198 -0.71 -6.22 17.31
C SER A 198 -0.77 -5.38 16.04
N ASP A 199 -0.35 -4.13 16.12
CA ASP A 199 -0.23 -3.21 14.97
C ASP A 199 -1.50 -3.12 14.11
N ALA A 200 -2.62 -2.69 14.69
CA ALA A 200 -3.97 -2.92 14.15
C ALA A 200 -4.17 -2.51 12.68
N ALA A 201 -3.53 -1.42 12.24
CA ALA A 201 -3.68 -0.89 10.90
C ALA A 201 -2.58 -1.37 9.95
N LEU A 202 -1.31 -1.16 10.34
CA LEU A 202 -0.16 -1.34 9.47
C LEU A 202 1.01 -1.94 10.25
N SER A 203 1.59 -3.01 9.72
CA SER A 203 2.90 -3.53 10.15
C SER A 203 3.83 -3.60 8.95
N THR A 204 5.02 -3.02 9.07
CA THR A 204 6.04 -3.07 7.99
C THR A 204 7.29 -3.81 8.42
N ILE A 205 7.98 -4.43 7.46
CA ILE A 205 9.33 -4.99 7.62
C ILE A 205 10.19 -4.67 6.39
N SER A 206 11.28 -3.94 6.57
CA SER A 206 12.17 -3.58 5.44
C SER A 206 13.57 -4.19 5.49
N ASN A 207 13.82 -5.13 6.42
CA ASN A 207 15.03 -5.96 6.46
C ASN A 207 16.34 -5.15 6.30
N GLY A 208 16.48 -4.07 7.09
CA GLY A 208 17.66 -3.18 7.06
C GLY A 208 17.61 -2.05 6.01
N SER A 209 16.45 -1.82 5.39
CA SER A 209 16.22 -0.74 4.43
C SER A 209 15.44 0.43 5.07
N VAL A 210 14.66 1.15 4.26
CA VAL A 210 13.90 2.32 4.65
C VAL A 210 12.38 2.07 4.51
N VAL A 211 11.62 2.62 5.45
CA VAL A 211 10.16 2.68 5.42
C VAL A 211 9.72 4.14 5.37
N TYR A 212 8.91 4.49 4.37
CA TYR A 212 8.27 5.79 4.22
C TYR A 212 6.77 5.66 4.40
N VAL A 213 6.20 6.39 5.36
CA VAL A 213 4.76 6.45 5.62
C VAL A 213 4.30 7.90 5.46
N ASN A 214 3.71 8.25 4.32
CA ASN A 214 3.43 9.65 3.97
C ASN A 214 1.96 9.93 3.66
N SER A 215 1.41 11.03 4.17
CA SER A 215 0.08 11.53 3.81
C SER A 215 -1.04 10.50 4.00
N ASN A 216 -0.93 9.61 4.98
CA ASN A 216 -1.98 8.63 5.27
C ASN A 216 -2.90 9.14 6.39
N THR A 217 -4.13 8.62 6.40
CA THR A 217 -5.05 8.77 7.53
C THR A 217 -5.27 7.41 8.19
N PHE A 218 -4.88 7.27 9.45
CA PHE A 218 -5.11 6.10 10.30
C PHE A 218 -6.11 6.46 11.39
N THR A 219 -7.32 5.93 11.31
CA THR A 219 -8.40 6.28 12.23
C THR A 219 -9.25 5.09 12.60
N GLN A 220 -9.80 5.06 13.82
CA GLN A 220 -10.71 4.00 14.26
C GLN A 220 -10.12 2.58 14.19
N ASN A 221 -8.79 2.44 14.13
CA ASN A 221 -8.17 1.13 14.12
C ASN A 221 -8.11 0.58 15.55
N VAL A 222 -8.39 -0.72 15.69
CA VAL A 222 -8.63 -1.36 16.97
C VAL A 222 -7.55 -2.37 17.30
N ASN A 223 -6.72 -2.02 18.28
CA ASN A 223 -5.91 -2.99 19.01
C ASN A 223 -6.54 -3.20 20.41
N PRO A 224 -6.93 -4.44 20.78
CA PRO A 224 -7.55 -4.71 22.07
C PRO A 224 -6.57 -4.61 23.24
N SER A 225 -5.26 -4.62 22.99
CA SER A 225 -4.24 -4.45 24.01
C SER A 225 -4.08 -2.97 24.40
N PRO A 226 -4.09 -2.63 25.70
CA PRO A 226 -3.89 -1.25 26.16
C PRO A 226 -2.49 -0.69 25.82
N ASN A 227 -1.51 -1.57 25.58
CA ASN A 227 -0.16 -1.21 25.16
C ASN A 227 0.08 -1.43 23.66
N GLY A 228 -0.97 -1.76 22.91
CA GLY A 228 -0.91 -1.95 21.47
C GLY A 228 -0.67 -0.65 20.70
N TYR A 229 -0.41 -0.82 19.41
CA TYR A 229 -0.21 0.27 18.46
C TYR A 229 -1.13 0.10 17.25
N ALA A 230 -1.48 1.21 16.59
CA ALA A 230 -2.07 1.16 15.26
C ALA A 230 -1.01 0.85 14.20
N LEU A 231 0.21 1.38 14.36
CA LEU A 231 1.33 1.20 13.44
C LEU A 231 2.52 0.50 14.11
N GLY A 232 3.01 -0.56 13.47
CA GLY A 232 4.20 -1.31 13.85
C GLY A 232 5.29 -1.28 12.78
N PHE A 233 6.54 -1.18 13.23
CA PHE A 233 7.71 -1.17 12.36
C PHE A 233 8.71 -2.19 12.88
N ASN A 234 8.87 -3.29 12.16
CA ASN A 234 9.64 -4.45 12.56
C ASN A 234 11.01 -4.50 11.83
N GLY A 235 12.01 -5.02 12.53
CA GLY A 235 13.40 -5.10 12.06
C GLY A 235 14.16 -3.76 12.12
N ASP A 236 15.40 -3.78 11.64
CA ASP A 236 16.35 -2.65 11.74
C ASP A 236 16.16 -1.60 10.64
N SER A 237 14.91 -1.17 10.42
CA SER A 237 14.56 -0.23 9.35
C SER A 237 14.73 1.22 9.79
N ALA A 238 15.24 2.09 8.91
CA ALA A 238 15.07 3.54 9.09
C ALA A 238 13.61 3.91 8.75
N VAL A 239 12.90 4.59 9.65
CA VAL A 239 11.48 4.89 9.48
C VAL A 239 11.23 6.40 9.46
N TYR A 240 10.53 6.84 8.43
CA TYR A 240 10.08 8.22 8.24
C TYR A 240 8.57 8.26 8.14
N LEU A 241 7.92 9.04 9.00
CA LEU A 241 6.49 9.30 8.96
C LEU A 241 6.29 10.78 8.68
N SER A 242 5.67 11.12 7.54
CA SER A 242 5.39 12.52 7.22
C SER A 242 3.93 12.78 6.87
N ASN A 243 3.39 13.93 7.26
CA ASN A 243 2.06 14.40 6.82
C ASN A 243 0.91 13.45 7.16
N ASN A 244 1.05 12.55 8.13
CA ASN A 244 -0.02 11.61 8.46
C ASN A 244 -0.99 12.21 9.48
N ILE A 245 -2.22 11.70 9.47
CA ILE A 245 -3.17 11.86 10.57
C ILE A 245 -3.34 10.51 11.24
N LEU A 246 -2.99 10.41 12.52
CA LEU A 246 -3.24 9.26 13.37
C LEU A 246 -4.14 9.74 14.51
N TRP A 247 -5.42 9.36 14.45
CA TRP A 247 -6.44 9.93 15.31
C TRP A 247 -7.55 8.93 15.59
N ASN A 248 -8.06 8.90 16.83
CA ASN A 248 -9.17 8.05 17.24
C ASN A 248 -8.94 6.55 17.01
N ASN A 249 -7.70 6.08 17.18
CA ASN A 249 -7.40 4.65 17.26
C ASN A 249 -7.57 4.17 18.72
N SER A 250 -7.89 2.89 18.95
CA SER A 250 -8.23 2.40 20.31
C SER A 250 -7.05 2.31 21.27
N SER A 251 -5.82 2.35 20.74
CA SER A 251 -4.57 2.20 21.47
C SER A 251 -3.64 3.37 21.16
N ARG A 252 -2.34 3.24 21.45
CA ARG A 252 -1.35 4.20 20.96
C ARG A 252 -1.38 4.21 19.42
N ASP A 253 -1.16 5.35 18.83
CA ASP A 253 -1.10 5.49 17.38
C ASP A 253 0.20 4.89 16.84
N VAL A 254 1.32 5.29 17.44
CA VAL A 254 2.67 4.89 17.01
C VAL A 254 3.68 5.01 18.16
N PHE A 255 4.69 4.15 18.19
CA PHE A 255 5.87 4.32 19.05
C PHE A 255 6.92 5.18 18.32
N ALA A 256 7.33 6.32 18.88
CA ALA A 256 8.10 7.34 18.16
C ALA A 256 9.61 7.17 18.25
N SER A 257 10.13 6.55 19.31
CA SER A 257 11.58 6.46 19.53
C SER A 257 12.28 5.78 18.34
N ASN A 258 13.43 6.33 17.93
CA ASN A 258 14.22 5.91 16.77
C ASN A 258 13.52 6.04 15.41
N ARG A 259 12.48 6.88 15.30
CA ARG A 259 11.77 7.18 14.05
C ARG A 259 11.71 8.67 13.83
N THR A 260 11.73 9.10 12.57
CA THR A 260 11.65 10.51 12.20
C THR A 260 10.21 10.85 11.85
N LEU A 261 9.57 11.69 12.66
CA LEU A 261 8.19 12.14 12.45
C LEU A 261 8.21 13.62 12.02
N ILE A 262 7.64 13.93 10.86
CA ILE A 262 7.57 15.28 10.30
C ILE A 262 6.12 15.66 10.00
N ALA A 263 5.65 16.78 10.53
CA ALA A 263 4.34 17.34 10.20
C ALA A 263 3.19 16.31 10.34
N ASN A 264 3.17 15.48 11.39
CA ASN A 264 2.05 14.55 11.63
C ASN A 264 1.04 15.13 12.64
N ILE A 265 -0.22 14.74 12.51
CA ILE A 265 -1.18 14.81 13.62
C ILE A 265 -1.16 13.45 14.32
N VAL A 266 -0.81 13.42 15.61
CA VAL A 266 -0.77 12.18 16.40
C VAL A 266 -1.51 12.41 17.71
N GLN A 267 -2.56 11.63 17.97
CA GLN A 267 -3.36 11.74 19.18
C GLN A 267 -2.63 11.15 20.40
N THR A 268 -2.11 9.93 20.23
CA THR A 268 -1.56 9.12 21.31
C THR A 268 -0.19 8.57 20.92
N LEU A 269 0.86 9.26 21.34
CA LEU A 269 2.24 8.87 21.10
C LEU A 269 2.73 7.85 22.14
N GLY A 270 3.46 6.83 21.70
CA GLY A 270 4.33 6.03 22.57
C GLY A 270 5.79 6.49 22.48
N GLY A 271 6.53 6.44 23.57
CA GLY A 271 7.95 6.83 23.59
C GLY A 271 8.17 8.33 23.41
N THR A 272 9.36 8.70 22.92
CA THR A 272 9.77 10.10 22.74
C THR A 272 10.13 10.37 21.28
N LEU A 273 9.79 11.57 20.80
CA LEU A 273 10.20 12.03 19.47
C LEU A 273 11.73 12.06 19.36
N SER A 274 12.24 11.69 18.20
CA SER A 274 13.66 11.84 17.87
C SER A 274 14.02 13.32 17.67
N ALA A 275 15.30 13.67 17.82
CA ALA A 275 15.78 15.05 17.68
C ALA A 275 15.52 15.67 16.30
N ASN A 276 15.44 14.85 15.25
CA ASN A 276 15.15 15.26 13.88
C ASN A 276 13.64 15.25 13.53
N SER A 277 12.77 14.99 14.51
CA SER A 277 11.32 15.11 14.34
C SER A 277 10.86 16.55 14.56
N ASN A 278 9.96 17.07 13.72
CA ASN A 278 9.45 18.44 13.79
C ASN A 278 8.02 18.58 13.25
N GLY A 279 7.32 19.66 13.61
CA GLY A 279 5.99 19.98 13.09
C GLY A 279 4.85 19.01 13.50
N ASN A 280 5.11 18.08 14.42
CA ASN A 280 4.07 17.16 14.89
C ASN A 280 3.15 17.83 15.90
N THR A 281 1.84 17.61 15.80
CA THR A 281 0.83 18.24 16.65
C THR A 281 -0.14 17.20 17.20
N ASN A 282 -0.66 17.45 18.41
CA ASN A 282 -1.79 16.70 18.98
C ASN A 282 -3.01 17.62 19.02
N VAL A 283 -3.73 17.68 17.90
CA VAL A 283 -4.92 18.52 17.74
C VAL A 283 -5.92 17.77 16.88
N ASP A 284 -7.21 17.90 17.22
CA ASP A 284 -8.28 17.28 16.45
C ASP A 284 -8.18 17.67 14.97
N PRO A 285 -8.06 16.71 14.03
CA PRO A 285 -7.99 16.98 12.60
C PRO A 285 -9.29 17.54 12.03
N ARG A 286 -10.39 17.59 12.80
CA ARG A 286 -11.71 18.09 12.38
C ARG A 286 -12.19 17.42 11.10
N PHE A 287 -12.33 16.10 11.16
CA PHE A 287 -13.00 15.35 10.10
C PHE A 287 -14.46 15.82 9.95
N THR A 288 -15.00 15.73 8.74
CA THR A 288 -16.38 16.11 8.43
C THR A 288 -17.38 15.31 9.27
N SER A 289 -17.14 14.01 9.46
CA SER A 289 -17.91 13.17 10.39
C SER A 289 -17.13 11.92 10.79
N ALA A 290 -17.74 11.04 11.59
CA ALA A 290 -17.15 9.76 11.97
C ALA A 290 -17.01 8.76 10.80
N SER A 291 -17.69 8.99 9.67
CA SER A 291 -17.60 8.14 8.47
C SER A 291 -17.08 8.90 7.24
N ASP A 292 -16.76 10.18 7.41
CA ASP A 292 -16.26 11.04 6.35
C ASP A 292 -15.01 11.77 6.84
N PHE A 293 -13.87 11.24 6.42
CA PHE A 293 -12.55 11.68 6.88
C PHE A 293 -11.96 12.80 6.04
N ARG A 294 -12.77 13.43 5.18
CA ARG A 294 -12.42 14.73 4.59
C ARG A 294 -12.34 15.80 5.68
N LEU A 295 -11.47 16.77 5.48
CA LEU A 295 -11.20 17.84 6.44
C LEU A 295 -12.28 18.93 6.39
N GLN A 296 -12.74 19.40 7.54
CA GLN A 296 -13.57 20.61 7.64
C GLN A 296 -12.74 21.86 7.25
N PRO A 297 -13.37 22.96 6.76
CA PRO A 297 -12.66 24.15 6.29
C PRO A 297 -11.70 24.80 7.30
N ASN A 298 -11.96 24.64 8.60
CA ASN A 298 -11.14 25.17 9.69
C ASN A 298 -10.22 24.11 10.31
N SER A 299 -9.97 23.00 9.61
CA SER A 299 -9.11 21.93 10.10
C SER A 299 -7.65 22.41 10.24
N PRO A 300 -6.97 22.04 11.34
CA PRO A 300 -5.54 22.30 11.51
C PRO A 300 -4.65 21.39 10.65
N ALA A 301 -5.23 20.48 9.87
CA ALA A 301 -4.48 19.63 8.93
C ALA A 301 -4.26 20.32 7.57
N ILE A 302 -5.01 21.38 7.29
CA ILE A 302 -5.04 22.06 5.99
C ILE A 302 -3.82 22.97 5.83
N ASN A 303 -3.03 22.77 4.76
CA ASN A 303 -1.84 23.54 4.43
C ASN A 303 -0.74 23.55 5.50
N GLU A 304 -0.64 22.46 6.26
CA GLU A 304 0.30 22.31 7.38
C GLU A 304 1.27 21.13 7.21
N GLY A 305 1.31 20.51 6.02
CA GLY A 305 2.21 19.41 5.70
C GLY A 305 3.55 19.87 5.12
N ALA A 306 4.52 18.96 5.11
CA ALA A 306 5.79 19.09 4.40
C ALA A 306 5.62 18.75 2.91
N ASN A 307 5.97 19.68 2.02
CA ASN A 307 5.82 19.52 0.57
C ASN A 307 6.86 18.56 -0.06
N THR A 308 7.97 18.31 0.62
CA THR A 308 9.06 17.44 0.16
C THR A 308 9.42 16.40 1.22
N PRO A 309 8.48 15.53 1.63
CA PRO A 309 8.77 14.52 2.64
C PRO A 309 9.73 13.46 2.05
N PHE A 310 10.50 12.80 2.90
CA PHE A 310 11.28 11.64 2.48
C PHE A 310 10.37 10.56 1.87
N GLY A 311 10.74 9.99 0.74
CA GLY A 311 9.88 9.05 -0.02
C GLY A 311 8.81 9.72 -0.91
N GLY A 312 8.73 11.06 -0.88
CA GLY A 312 7.89 11.85 -1.79
C GLY A 312 6.39 11.81 -1.49
N LEU A 313 5.65 12.60 -2.25
CA LEU A 313 4.18 12.65 -2.26
C LEU A 313 3.62 11.77 -3.38
N ALA A 314 2.36 11.37 -3.25
CA ALA A 314 1.57 10.88 -4.38
C ALA A 314 1.10 12.08 -5.23
N ASP A 315 0.89 11.87 -6.53
CA ASP A 315 0.43 12.93 -7.45
C ASP A 315 -0.99 13.41 -7.15
N ARG A 316 -1.81 12.53 -6.55
CA ARG A 316 -3.22 12.77 -6.29
C ARG A 316 -3.63 12.26 -4.92
N ASP A 317 -4.65 12.90 -4.34
CA ASP A 317 -5.30 12.47 -3.11
C ASP A 317 -6.26 11.27 -3.35
N LEU A 318 -6.95 10.83 -2.30
CA LEU A 318 -7.83 9.65 -2.38
C LEU A 318 -9.09 9.83 -3.26
N LEU A 319 -9.50 11.07 -3.53
CA LEU A 319 -10.62 11.39 -4.44
C LEU A 319 -10.15 11.72 -5.85
N GLY A 320 -8.84 11.84 -6.04
CA GLY A 320 -8.21 12.15 -7.30
C GLY A 320 -7.90 13.62 -7.52
N ALA A 321 -8.08 14.49 -6.52
CA ALA A 321 -7.60 15.86 -6.55
C ALA A 321 -6.06 15.86 -6.63
N VAL A 322 -5.47 16.84 -7.31
CA VAL A 322 -4.01 16.95 -7.38
C VAL A 322 -3.44 17.28 -6.01
N ARG A 323 -2.26 16.73 -5.68
CA ARG A 323 -1.42 17.27 -4.61
C ARG A 323 -0.36 18.14 -5.26
N ILE A 324 -0.17 19.40 -4.87
CA ILE A 324 -0.62 20.11 -3.66
C ILE A 324 -1.71 21.15 -4.00
N ILE A 325 -2.72 21.34 -3.16
CA ILE A 325 -3.70 22.44 -3.27
C ILE A 325 -3.41 23.53 -2.22
N GLY A 326 -2.94 24.69 -2.68
CA GLY A 326 -2.58 25.82 -1.81
C GLY A 326 -1.08 25.90 -1.54
N PRO A 327 -0.64 26.63 -0.50
CA PRO A 327 0.78 26.79 -0.16
C PRO A 327 1.48 25.50 0.31
N ALA A 328 0.75 24.55 0.92
CA ALA A 328 1.35 23.30 1.41
C ALA A 328 0.38 22.13 1.36
N VAL A 329 0.93 20.91 1.30
CA VAL A 329 0.15 19.67 1.29
C VAL A 329 -0.71 19.56 2.55
N ASP A 330 -1.94 19.12 2.40
CA ASP A 330 -2.78 18.79 3.55
C ASP A 330 -2.30 17.50 4.19
N ARG A 331 -2.30 17.47 5.53
CA ARG A 331 -1.98 16.26 6.29
C ARG A 331 -3.13 15.26 6.14
N GLY A 332 -2.80 13.98 6.02
CA GLY A 332 -3.76 12.89 5.81
C GLY A 332 -4.02 12.57 4.34
N ALA A 333 -5.01 11.71 4.07
CA ALA A 333 -5.27 11.09 2.76
C ALA A 333 -6.03 11.98 1.75
N TYR A 334 -6.54 13.13 2.20
CA TYR A 334 -7.34 14.05 1.39
C TYR A 334 -6.68 15.42 1.30
N GLU A 335 -6.85 16.09 0.16
CA GLU A 335 -6.65 17.53 0.04
C GLU A 335 -8.00 18.23 0.21
N SER A 336 -8.00 19.36 0.91
CA SER A 336 -9.15 20.24 1.01
C SER A 336 -9.19 21.18 -0.19
N GLU A 337 -10.30 21.18 -0.92
CA GLU A 337 -10.56 22.22 -1.89
C GLU A 337 -10.92 23.50 -1.14
N ARG A 338 -9.97 24.43 -0.99
CA ARG A 338 -10.36 25.81 -0.74
C ARG A 338 -10.91 26.38 -2.04
N GLY A 339 -12.23 26.32 -2.22
CA GLY A 339 -12.90 27.36 -2.99
C GLY A 339 -12.42 28.69 -2.43
N PHE A 340 -11.87 29.55 -3.29
CA PHE A 340 -11.30 30.83 -2.91
C PHE A 340 -12.20 31.55 -1.89
N ALA A 341 -11.81 31.56 -0.62
CA ALA A 341 -12.34 32.47 0.39
C ALA A 341 -11.74 33.86 0.11
N ASN A 342 -11.99 34.40 -1.08
CA ASN A 342 -11.63 35.75 -1.45
C ASN A 342 -12.86 36.62 -1.17
N GLY A 343 -12.98 37.06 0.08
CA GLY A 343 -13.80 38.16 0.60
C GLY A 343 -14.79 38.85 -0.35
N PHE A 344 -15.89 38.17 -0.68
CA PHE A 344 -17.16 38.81 -1.03
C PHE A 344 -18.23 38.57 0.05
N GLU A 345 -17.79 38.45 1.30
CA GLU A 345 -18.60 38.71 2.49
C GLU A 345 -17.96 39.86 3.28
#